data_AF-A0A6A5BRI0-F1
#
_entry.id   AF-A0A6A5BRI0-F1
#
_cell.length_a   1.000
_cell.length_b   1.000
_cell.length_c   1.000
_cell.angle_alpha   90.00
_cell.angle_beta   90.00
_cell.angle_gamma   90.00
#
_symmetry.space_group_name_H-M   'P 1'
#
loop_
_entity.id
_entity.type
_entity.pdbx_description
1 polymer ?
#
loop_
_entity_poly.entity_id
_entity_poly.type
_entity_poly.pdbx_seq_one_letter_code
_entity_poly.pdbx_strand_id
1 'polypeptide(L)'
;MTSSFWDLWAGWPFVTKHIGVFAFAMTCAVSFKFISPYYFVLLFDRIFSVDIEFWRLITSSFFFGGFGMSFLFAFLIFIQYSAQLEKDRFDGRVADYIYCIIVGIMAMSVFAYFTSAMLLSSSLMMYLVYIWCNFHPDSNLRLMFVPVEVPSRYFPFALAALHIVLGGGMETLIEDGIGILCGHIYYFLEEKYPQEYGSRLLTTPSILYWIFPPNTMPQVHGVHGNIQRQPPPPERGGFQGRGRVLGHN
;
A
#
# COMPACT_ATOMS: atom_id res chain seq x y z
N MET A 1 -13.01 3.51 -31.42
CA MET A 1 -11.75 4.24 -31.24
C MET A 1 -10.84 3.35 -30.43
N THR A 2 -9.84 2.72 -31.06
CA THR A 2 -8.83 1.93 -30.34
C THR A 2 -7.96 2.91 -29.56
N SER A 3 -8.04 2.91 -28.23
CA SER A 3 -7.07 3.62 -27.41
C SER A 3 -5.67 3.20 -27.86
N SER A 4 -4.82 4.17 -28.17
CA SER A 4 -3.42 3.89 -28.49
C SER A 4 -2.77 3.23 -27.28
N PHE A 5 -1.74 2.40 -27.49
CA PHE A 5 -0.93 1.87 -26.41
C PHE A 5 -0.45 3.00 -25.47
N TRP A 6 -0.14 4.16 -26.04
CA TRP A 6 0.26 5.35 -25.28
C TRP A 6 -0.84 5.90 -24.39
N ASP A 7 -2.11 5.82 -24.81
CA ASP A 7 -3.26 6.26 -24.02
C ASP A 7 -3.49 5.30 -22.84
N LEU A 8 -3.34 4.00 -23.10
CA LEU A 8 -3.39 2.97 -22.05
C LEU A 8 -2.25 3.17 -21.05
N TRP A 9 -1.04 3.40 -21.52
CA TRP A 9 0.14 3.67 -20.69
C TRP A 9 -0.01 4.93 -19.84
N ALA A 10 -0.56 6.01 -20.42
CA ALA A 10 -0.80 7.27 -19.72
C ALA A 10 -1.88 7.16 -18.63
N GLY A 11 -2.87 6.27 -18.81
CA GLY A 11 -3.94 6.04 -17.84
C GLY A 11 -3.56 5.19 -16.62
N TRP A 12 -2.35 4.66 -16.57
CA TRP A 12 -1.88 3.85 -15.44
C TRP A 12 -1.33 4.72 -14.30
N PRO A 13 -1.53 4.30 -13.03
CA PRO A 13 -1.00 5.02 -11.87
C PRO A 13 0.51 5.22 -11.97
N PHE A 14 0.99 6.36 -11.49
CA PHE A 14 2.35 6.81 -11.72
C PHE A 14 3.39 5.92 -11.03
N VAL A 15 3.20 5.51 -9.78
CA VAL A 15 4.19 4.69 -9.06
C VAL A 15 4.07 3.25 -9.50
N THR A 16 2.85 2.72 -9.56
CA THR A 16 2.53 1.34 -9.96
C THR A 16 3.16 0.98 -11.31
N LYS A 17 3.08 1.87 -12.31
CA LYS A 17 3.69 1.60 -13.63
C LYS A 17 5.20 1.44 -13.54
N HIS A 18 5.90 2.27 -12.75
CA HIS A 18 7.35 2.23 -12.65
C HIS A 18 7.83 1.03 -11.84
N ILE A 19 7.18 0.74 -10.71
CA ILE A 19 7.54 -0.43 -9.90
C ILE A 19 7.23 -1.73 -10.66
N GLY A 20 6.19 -1.74 -11.50
CA GLY A 20 5.87 -2.88 -12.36
C GLY A 20 6.88 -3.11 -13.47
N VAL A 21 7.29 -2.05 -14.17
CA VAL A 21 8.41 -2.14 -15.14
C VAL A 21 9.67 -2.62 -14.45
N PHE A 22 9.99 -2.07 -13.27
CA PHE A 22 11.16 -2.45 -12.52
C PHE A 22 11.15 -3.93 -12.13
N ALA A 23 10.07 -4.40 -11.51
CA ALA A 23 9.92 -5.81 -11.13
C ALA A 23 9.99 -6.75 -12.35
N PHE A 24 9.33 -6.40 -13.45
CA PHE A 24 9.38 -7.19 -14.69
C PHE A 24 10.79 -7.21 -15.30
N ALA A 25 11.49 -6.06 -15.33
CA ALA A 25 12.86 -5.95 -15.83
C ALA A 25 13.84 -6.80 -15.02
N MET A 26 13.65 -6.86 -13.69
CA MET A 26 14.46 -7.68 -12.79
C MET A 26 14.29 -9.17 -13.09
N THR A 27 13.05 -9.64 -13.26
CA THR A 27 12.78 -11.02 -13.68
C THR A 27 13.34 -11.33 -15.08
N CYS A 28 13.25 -10.40 -16.04
CA CYS A 28 13.90 -10.53 -17.34
C CYS A 28 15.43 -10.67 -17.22
N ALA A 29 16.07 -9.81 -16.43
CA ALA A 29 17.52 -9.79 -16.27
C ALA A 29 18.06 -11.12 -15.72
N VAL A 30 17.36 -11.73 -14.76
CA VAL A 30 17.70 -13.06 -14.24
C VAL A 30 17.39 -14.16 -15.24
N SER A 31 16.21 -14.11 -15.87
CA SER A 31 15.75 -15.17 -16.77
C SER A 31 16.62 -15.29 -18.03
N PHE A 32 17.13 -14.17 -18.56
CA PHE A 32 18.09 -14.14 -19.66
C PHE A 32 19.55 -14.36 -19.20
N LYS A 33 19.78 -14.61 -17.91
CA LYS A 33 21.11 -14.80 -17.32
C LYS A 33 22.06 -13.62 -17.49
N PHE A 34 21.52 -12.40 -17.62
CA PHE A 34 22.35 -11.19 -17.60
C PHE A 34 22.93 -10.93 -16.21
N ILE A 35 22.15 -11.23 -15.17
CA ILE A 35 22.53 -11.03 -13.77
C ILE A 35 22.25 -12.31 -12.98
N SER A 36 23.16 -12.68 -12.08
CA SER A 36 22.96 -13.82 -11.18
C SER A 36 21.86 -13.53 -10.15
N PRO A 37 20.94 -14.48 -9.87
CA PRO A 37 19.93 -14.36 -8.82
C PRO A 37 20.52 -13.96 -7.45
N TYR A 38 21.80 -14.30 -7.20
CA TYR A 38 22.51 -13.99 -5.97
C TYR A 38 22.49 -12.51 -5.59
N TYR A 39 22.47 -11.59 -6.55
CA TYR A 39 22.46 -10.15 -6.27
C TYR A 39 21.11 -9.63 -5.79
N PHE A 40 20.04 -10.42 -5.98
CA PHE A 40 18.66 -10.03 -5.64
C PHE A 40 18.16 -10.66 -4.35
N VAL A 41 18.86 -11.67 -3.86
CA VAL A 41 18.57 -12.30 -2.57
C VAL A 41 19.06 -11.44 -1.42
N LEU A 42 18.24 -11.37 -0.38
CA LEU A 42 18.55 -10.67 0.85
C LEU A 42 19.54 -11.51 1.68
N LEU A 43 20.72 -10.94 1.93
CA LEU A 43 21.78 -11.54 2.72
C LEU A 43 22.21 -10.56 3.81
N PHE A 44 21.73 -10.77 5.04
CA PHE A 44 21.96 -9.84 6.14
C PHE A 44 23.43 -9.68 6.52
N ASP A 45 24.23 -10.74 6.38
CA ASP A 45 25.68 -10.68 6.61
C ASP A 45 26.36 -9.66 5.69
N ARG A 46 25.93 -9.55 4.44
CA ARG A 46 26.45 -8.56 3.47
C ARG A 46 25.97 -7.15 3.79
N ILE A 47 24.73 -7.03 4.27
CA ILE A 47 24.07 -5.73 4.54
C ILE A 47 24.68 -5.05 5.76
N PHE A 48 24.93 -5.79 6.85
CA PHE A 48 25.34 -5.17 8.11
C PHE A 48 26.81 -5.37 8.48
N SER A 49 27.48 -6.40 7.95
CA SER A 49 28.81 -6.79 8.44
C SER A 49 29.96 -6.49 7.47
N VAL A 50 29.73 -6.52 6.15
CA VAL A 50 30.84 -6.51 5.18
C VAL A 50 30.79 -5.32 4.21
N ASP A 51 29.70 -5.16 3.45
CA ASP A 51 29.71 -4.33 2.23
C ASP A 51 28.65 -3.21 2.19
N ILE A 52 27.77 -3.10 3.20
CA ILE A 52 26.67 -2.10 3.29
C ILE A 52 25.82 -2.06 2.01
N GLU A 53 25.29 -3.20 1.60
CA GLU A 53 24.56 -3.36 0.34
C GLU A 53 23.05 -3.06 0.46
N PHE A 54 22.68 -1.80 0.73
CA PHE A 54 21.26 -1.40 0.95
C PHE A 54 20.32 -1.66 -0.24
N TRP A 55 20.87 -1.70 -1.47
CA TRP A 55 20.07 -1.98 -2.67
C TRP A 55 19.40 -3.35 -2.61
N ARG A 56 19.97 -4.31 -1.85
CA ARG A 56 19.41 -5.65 -1.70
C ARG A 56 17.99 -5.65 -1.17
N LEU A 57 17.65 -4.73 -0.27
CA LEU A 57 16.31 -4.60 0.29
C LEU A 57 15.29 -4.31 -0.79
N ILE A 58 15.60 -3.35 -1.66
CA ILE A 58 14.75 -2.97 -2.80
C ILE A 58 14.68 -4.13 -3.78
N THR A 59 15.83 -4.69 -4.17
CA THR A 59 15.83 -5.74 -5.19
C THR A 59 15.14 -7.02 -4.74
N SER A 60 15.25 -7.40 -3.46
CA SER A 60 14.58 -8.58 -2.90
C SER A 60 13.07 -8.41 -2.82
N SER A 61 12.59 -7.18 -2.69
CA SER A 61 11.15 -6.88 -2.62
C SER A 61 10.48 -6.81 -4.00
N PHE A 62 11.23 -6.47 -5.06
CA PHE A 62 10.68 -6.36 -6.42
C PHE A 62 11.02 -7.55 -7.32
N PHE A 63 11.83 -8.51 -6.86
CA PHE A 63 12.16 -9.70 -7.63
C PHE A 63 11.21 -10.87 -7.30
N PHE A 64 10.27 -11.16 -8.20
CA PHE A 64 9.25 -12.21 -8.05
C PHE A 64 9.68 -13.61 -8.53
N GLY A 65 10.99 -13.84 -8.69
CA GLY A 65 11.52 -15.09 -9.23
C GLY A 65 11.59 -15.13 -10.76
N GLY A 66 11.87 -16.31 -11.30
CA GLY A 66 11.98 -16.56 -12.74
C GLY A 66 10.63 -16.70 -13.45
N PHE A 67 10.64 -16.70 -14.79
CA PHE A 67 9.41 -16.87 -15.57
C PHE A 67 8.69 -18.20 -15.26
N GLY A 68 7.41 -18.10 -14.94
CA GLY A 68 6.52 -19.23 -14.65
C GLY A 68 5.13 -18.74 -14.26
N MET A 69 4.20 -19.69 -14.05
CA MET A 69 2.83 -19.37 -13.64
C MET A 69 2.79 -18.69 -12.27
N SER A 70 3.62 -19.14 -11.32
CA SER A 70 3.70 -18.54 -9.97
C SER A 70 4.16 -17.08 -10.02
N PHE A 71 5.16 -16.77 -10.85
CA PHE A 71 5.57 -15.38 -11.12
C PHE A 71 4.43 -14.56 -11.71
N LEU A 72 3.76 -15.06 -12.76
CA LEU A 72 2.71 -14.33 -13.45
C LEU A 72 1.58 -13.95 -12.48
N PHE A 73 1.14 -14.90 -11.65
CA PHE A 73 0.07 -14.63 -10.68
C PHE A 73 0.49 -13.66 -9.59
N ALA A 74 1.66 -13.87 -8.98
CA ALA A 74 2.15 -12.97 -7.95
C ALA A 74 2.35 -11.54 -8.50
N PHE A 75 2.93 -11.42 -9.69
CA PHE A 75 3.15 -10.13 -10.36
C PHE A 75 1.83 -9.44 -10.72
N LEU A 76 0.85 -10.17 -11.28
CA LEU A 76 -0.44 -9.58 -11.65
C LEU A 76 -1.22 -9.11 -10.41
N ILE A 77 -1.25 -9.91 -9.35
CA ILE A 77 -1.87 -9.53 -8.07
C ILE A 77 -1.16 -8.30 -7.51
N PHE A 78 0.17 -8.31 -7.46
CA PHE A 78 0.97 -7.17 -7.00
C PHE A 78 0.60 -5.87 -7.73
N ILE A 79 0.58 -5.89 -9.06
CA ILE A 79 0.25 -4.73 -9.88
C ILE A 79 -1.19 -4.30 -9.70
N GLN A 80 -2.13 -5.25 -9.65
CA GLN A 80 -3.55 -4.97 -9.48
C GLN A 80 -3.82 -4.25 -8.14
N TYR A 81 -3.27 -4.74 -7.03
CA TYR A 81 -3.51 -4.14 -5.71
C TYR A 81 -2.66 -2.89 -5.48
N SER A 82 -1.46 -2.81 -6.05
CA SER A 82 -0.68 -1.58 -6.10
C SER A 82 -1.45 -0.46 -6.82
N ALA A 83 -2.01 -0.76 -8.00
CA ALA A 83 -2.78 0.20 -8.78
C ALA A 83 -4.03 0.70 -8.04
N GLN A 84 -4.74 -0.22 -7.39
CA GLN A 84 -5.94 0.13 -6.61
C GLN A 84 -5.57 0.96 -5.38
N LEU A 85 -4.50 0.65 -4.65
CA LEU A 85 -4.07 1.49 -3.53
C LEU A 85 -3.68 2.90 -3.97
N GLU A 86 -2.93 3.03 -5.06
CA GLU A 86 -2.51 4.32 -5.57
C GLU A 86 -3.71 5.18 -6.02
N LYS A 87 -4.74 4.56 -6.62
CA LYS A 87 -5.95 5.25 -7.09
C LYS A 87 -6.99 5.50 -6.01
N ASP A 88 -7.21 4.55 -5.11
CA ASP A 88 -8.31 4.62 -4.14
C ASP A 88 -7.89 5.39 -2.88
N ARG A 89 -6.71 5.08 -2.34
CA ARG A 89 -6.24 5.65 -1.06
C ARG A 89 -5.29 6.82 -1.24
N PHE A 90 -4.37 6.73 -2.19
CA PHE A 90 -3.29 7.70 -2.37
C PHE A 90 -3.46 8.59 -3.61
N ASP A 91 -4.71 8.82 -4.03
CA ASP A 91 -4.98 9.63 -5.22
C ASP A 91 -4.38 11.03 -5.09
N GLY A 92 -3.61 11.44 -6.11
CA GLY A 92 -2.85 12.70 -6.12
C GLY A 92 -1.74 12.83 -5.07
N ARG A 93 -1.50 11.82 -4.23
CA ARG A 93 -0.52 11.79 -3.12
C ARG A 93 0.57 10.76 -3.36
N VAL A 94 1.28 10.92 -4.46
CA VAL A 94 2.39 10.04 -4.90
C VAL A 94 3.44 9.84 -3.81
N ALA A 95 3.84 10.92 -3.11
CA ALA A 95 4.79 10.87 -2.02
C ALA A 95 4.34 9.93 -0.88
N ASP A 96 3.08 9.99 -0.47
CA ASP A 96 2.54 9.15 0.61
C ASP A 96 2.53 7.67 0.21
N TYR A 97 2.24 7.37 -1.06
CA TYR A 97 2.26 5.99 -1.55
C TYR A 97 3.69 5.41 -1.62
N ILE A 98 4.66 6.20 -2.09
CA ILE A 98 6.07 5.80 -2.08
C ILE A 98 6.54 5.56 -0.64
N TYR A 99 6.15 6.44 0.29
CA TYR A 99 6.48 6.29 1.70
C TYR A 99 5.86 5.02 2.30
N CYS A 100 4.60 4.72 1.97
CA CYS A 100 3.93 3.47 2.37
C CYS A 100 4.72 2.22 1.93
N ILE A 101 5.24 2.21 0.69
CA ILE A 101 6.08 1.11 0.19
C ILE A 101 7.40 1.04 0.94
N ILE A 102 8.08 2.18 1.15
CA ILE A 102 9.36 2.23 1.87
C ILE A 102 9.21 1.73 3.31
N VAL A 103 8.20 2.21 4.04
CA VAL A 103 7.90 1.76 5.41
C VAL A 103 7.61 0.26 5.43
N GLY A 104 6.84 -0.24 4.46
CA GLY A 104 6.60 -1.66 4.28
C GLY A 104 7.90 -2.45 4.13
N ILE A 105 8.75 -2.07 3.17
CA ILE A 105 10.04 -2.75 2.88
C ILE A 105 10.93 -2.74 4.12
N MET A 106 11.03 -1.61 4.82
CA MET A 106 11.83 -1.52 6.05
C MET A 106 11.28 -2.42 7.15
N ALA A 107 9.97 -2.41 7.39
CA ALA A 107 9.33 -3.25 8.40
C ALA A 107 9.53 -4.74 8.11
N MET A 108 9.25 -5.20 6.89
CA MET A 108 9.42 -6.60 6.52
C MET A 108 10.89 -7.03 6.52
N SER A 109 11.83 -6.12 6.24
CA SER A 109 13.27 -6.41 6.34
C SER A 109 13.69 -6.72 7.78
N VAL A 110 13.11 -6.05 8.77
CA VAL A 110 13.35 -6.35 10.19
C VAL A 110 12.85 -7.77 10.52
N PHE A 111 11.66 -8.14 10.07
CA PHE A 111 11.14 -9.50 10.31
C PHE A 111 11.92 -10.57 9.54
N ALA A 112 12.33 -10.29 8.30
CA ALA A 112 13.14 -11.17 7.48
C ALA A 112 14.48 -11.51 8.14
N TYR A 113 15.05 -10.60 8.94
CA TYR A 113 16.26 -10.87 9.72
C TYR A 113 16.08 -12.03 10.71
N PHE A 114 14.91 -12.11 11.36
CA PHE A 114 14.62 -13.16 12.32
C PHE A 114 14.21 -14.48 11.67
N THR A 115 13.54 -14.43 10.52
CA THR A 115 13.06 -15.63 9.81
C THR A 115 14.05 -16.18 8.79
N SER A 116 15.17 -15.48 8.55
CA SER A 116 16.14 -15.79 7.49
C SER A 116 15.50 -15.84 6.09
N ALA A 117 14.45 -15.04 5.86
CA ALA A 117 13.79 -14.95 4.57
C ALA A 117 14.73 -14.33 3.52
N MET A 118 14.82 -15.00 2.36
CA MET A 118 15.72 -14.63 1.27
C MET A 118 15.09 -13.64 0.29
N LEU A 119 13.78 -13.71 0.10
CA LEU A 119 13.03 -12.86 -0.81
C LEU A 119 11.87 -12.19 -0.07
N LEU A 120 11.56 -10.96 -0.47
CA LEU A 120 10.53 -10.13 0.16
C LEU A 120 9.38 -9.84 -0.80
N SER A 121 9.42 -10.36 -2.02
CA SER A 121 8.41 -10.08 -3.05
C SER A 121 7.03 -10.58 -2.68
N SER A 122 6.94 -11.79 -2.12
CA SER A 122 5.67 -12.34 -1.64
C SER A 122 5.14 -11.53 -0.45
N SER A 123 6.03 -11.16 0.47
CA SER A 123 5.71 -10.28 1.61
C SER A 123 5.21 -8.90 1.16
N LEU A 124 5.85 -8.27 0.17
CA LEU A 124 5.44 -6.97 -0.36
C LEU A 124 4.07 -7.05 -1.05
N MET A 125 3.84 -8.10 -1.84
CA MET A 125 2.55 -8.32 -2.45
C MET A 125 1.45 -8.49 -1.40
N MET A 126 1.66 -9.37 -0.40
CA MET A 126 0.70 -9.60 0.68
C MET A 126 0.48 -8.37 1.54
N TYR A 127 1.51 -7.57 1.79
CA TYR A 127 1.42 -6.29 2.47
C TYR A 127 0.44 -5.34 1.76
N LEU A 128 0.60 -5.14 0.45
CA LEU A 128 -0.28 -4.26 -0.32
C LEU A 128 -1.71 -4.80 -0.39
N VAL A 129 -1.88 -6.11 -0.62
CA VAL A 129 -3.20 -6.76 -0.61
C VAL A 129 -3.88 -6.54 0.73
N TYR A 130 -3.17 -6.80 1.83
CA TYR A 130 -3.69 -6.67 3.18
C TYR A 130 -4.16 -5.24 3.48
N ILE A 131 -3.33 -4.24 3.17
CA ILE A 131 -3.68 -2.83 3.36
C ILE A 131 -4.95 -2.50 2.58
N TRP A 132 -5.02 -2.90 1.31
CA TRP A 132 -6.20 -2.63 0.47
C TRP A 132 -7.47 -3.28 1.05
N CYS A 133 -7.38 -4.54 1.49
CA CYS A 133 -8.50 -5.27 2.07
C CYS A 133 -9.03 -4.61 3.35
N ASN A 134 -8.15 -4.03 4.18
CA ASN A 134 -8.56 -3.34 5.41
C ASN A 134 -9.19 -1.96 5.14
N PHE A 135 -8.84 -1.31 4.02
CA PHE A 135 -9.54 -0.09 3.59
C PHE A 135 -10.89 -0.38 2.91
N HIS A 136 -11.11 -1.60 2.42
CA HIS A 136 -12.35 -2.02 1.78
C HIS A 136 -12.98 -3.26 2.47
N PRO A 137 -13.41 -3.15 3.74
CA PRO A 137 -13.90 -4.29 4.53
C PRO A 137 -15.20 -4.93 3.98
N ASP A 138 -16.03 -4.16 3.27
CA ASP A 138 -17.31 -4.62 2.72
C ASP A 138 -17.18 -5.18 1.29
N SER A 139 -15.97 -5.22 0.73
CA SER A 139 -15.74 -5.71 -0.63
C SER A 139 -15.63 -7.24 -0.66
N ASN A 140 -16.29 -7.84 -1.66
CA ASN A 140 -16.15 -9.25 -1.99
C ASN A 140 -15.27 -9.39 -3.24
N LEU A 141 -14.18 -10.14 -3.10
CA LEU A 141 -13.15 -10.30 -4.11
C LEU A 141 -13.24 -11.68 -4.75
N ARG A 142 -13.00 -11.76 -6.05
CA ARG A 142 -12.91 -13.04 -6.75
C ARG A 142 -11.45 -13.41 -6.94
N LEU A 143 -11.12 -14.66 -6.59
CA LEU A 143 -9.83 -15.24 -6.95
C LEU A 143 -9.82 -15.53 -8.46
N MET A 144 -8.66 -15.33 -9.09
CA MET A 144 -8.52 -15.35 -10.54
C MET A 144 -8.97 -16.66 -11.22
N PHE A 145 -8.86 -17.81 -10.52
CA PHE A 145 -9.22 -19.15 -11.04
C PHE A 145 -10.36 -19.84 -10.31
N VAL A 146 -10.84 -19.27 -9.21
CA VAL A 146 -11.83 -19.92 -8.35
C VAL A 146 -13.14 -19.13 -8.45
N PRO A 147 -14.27 -19.76 -8.84
CA PRO A 147 -15.55 -19.08 -8.99
C PRO A 147 -16.22 -18.81 -7.63
N VAL A 148 -15.43 -18.52 -6.61
CA VAL A 148 -15.85 -18.24 -5.24
C VAL A 148 -15.51 -16.80 -4.92
N GLU A 149 -16.50 -16.08 -4.40
CA GLU A 149 -16.31 -14.75 -3.83
C GLU A 149 -15.81 -14.90 -2.39
N VAL A 150 -14.70 -14.23 -2.10
CA VAL A 150 -14.06 -14.22 -0.79
C VAL A 150 -14.17 -12.81 -0.22
N PRO A 151 -14.72 -12.63 0.99
CA PRO A 151 -14.72 -11.34 1.66
C PRO A 151 -13.30 -10.80 1.85
N SER A 152 -13.09 -9.50 1.70
CA SER A 152 -11.76 -8.88 1.77
C SER A 152 -10.99 -9.23 3.04
N ARG A 153 -11.67 -9.39 4.18
CA ARG A 153 -11.07 -9.83 5.45
C ARG A 153 -10.33 -11.17 5.37
N TYR A 154 -10.83 -12.11 4.57
CA TYR A 154 -10.24 -13.44 4.43
C TYR A 154 -9.33 -13.57 3.20
N PHE A 155 -9.35 -12.58 2.32
CA PHE A 155 -8.67 -12.64 1.03
C PHE A 155 -7.15 -12.79 1.13
N PRO A 156 -6.41 -12.09 2.02
CA PRO A 156 -4.97 -12.30 2.18
C PRO A 156 -4.61 -13.75 2.58
N PHE A 157 -5.44 -14.36 3.43
CA PHE A 157 -5.26 -15.75 3.87
C PHE A 157 -5.62 -16.76 2.77
N ALA A 158 -6.65 -16.46 1.98
CA ALA A 158 -7.02 -17.26 0.82
C ALA A 158 -5.92 -17.23 -0.25
N LEU A 159 -5.27 -16.08 -0.47
CA LEU A 159 -4.10 -15.99 -1.34
C LEU A 159 -2.90 -16.77 -0.80
N ALA A 160 -2.63 -16.72 0.51
CA ALA A 160 -1.54 -17.48 1.11
C ALA A 160 -1.76 -19.00 0.94
N ALA A 161 -3.01 -19.46 1.08
CA ALA A 161 -3.37 -20.83 0.76
C ALA A 161 -3.18 -21.16 -0.73
N LEU A 162 -3.55 -20.24 -1.63
CA LEU A 162 -3.33 -20.40 -3.07
C LEU A 162 -1.84 -20.50 -3.42
N HIS A 163 -0.97 -19.74 -2.76
CA HIS A 163 0.49 -19.83 -2.97
C HIS A 163 1.03 -21.23 -2.66
N ILE A 164 0.57 -21.88 -1.60
CA ILE A 164 0.94 -23.27 -1.29
C ILE A 164 0.48 -24.20 -2.43
N VAL A 165 -0.75 -24.03 -2.92
CA VAL A 165 -1.30 -24.85 -4.02
C VAL A 165 -0.52 -24.65 -5.32
N LEU A 166 -0.01 -23.45 -5.58
CA LEU A 166 0.80 -23.12 -6.76
C LEU A 166 2.27 -23.60 -6.66
N GLY A 167 2.58 -24.46 -5.69
CA GLY A 167 3.91 -25.03 -5.48
C GLY A 167 4.77 -24.29 -4.47
N GLY A 168 4.18 -23.35 -3.71
CA GLY A 168 4.84 -22.68 -2.60
C GLY A 168 5.12 -23.63 -1.43
N GLY A 169 6.25 -23.43 -0.76
CA GLY A 169 6.65 -24.20 0.42
C GLY A 169 6.30 -23.49 1.73
N MET A 170 6.81 -24.04 2.85
CA MET A 170 6.69 -23.39 4.15
C MET A 170 7.40 -22.03 4.19
N GLU A 171 8.47 -21.85 3.42
CA GLU A 171 9.19 -20.58 3.28
C GLU A 171 8.27 -19.48 2.74
N THR A 172 7.52 -19.75 1.67
CA THR A 172 6.57 -18.81 1.07
C THR A 172 5.46 -18.41 2.05
N LEU A 173 4.97 -19.36 2.86
CA LEU A 173 3.96 -19.08 3.87
C LEU A 173 4.48 -18.15 4.97
N ILE A 174 5.74 -18.31 5.36
CA ILE A 174 6.40 -17.41 6.32
C ILE A 174 6.53 -16.01 5.71
N GLU A 175 6.98 -15.91 4.44
CA GLU A 175 7.07 -14.63 3.73
C GLU A 175 5.70 -13.94 3.62
N ASP A 176 4.64 -14.68 3.28
CA ASP A 176 3.28 -14.16 3.21
C ASP A 176 2.79 -13.68 4.59
N GLY A 177 3.10 -14.44 5.64
CA GLY A 177 2.80 -14.08 7.02
C GLY A 177 3.49 -12.80 7.47
N ILE A 178 4.75 -12.59 7.08
CA ILE A 178 5.48 -11.33 7.33
C ILE A 178 4.77 -10.16 6.64
N GLY A 179 4.34 -10.34 5.39
CA GLY A 179 3.59 -9.33 4.64
C GLY A 179 2.28 -8.93 5.33
N ILE A 180 1.49 -9.93 5.74
CA ILE A 180 0.22 -9.74 6.46
C ILE A 180 0.45 -9.01 7.79
N LEU A 181 1.45 -9.42 8.57
CA LEU A 181 1.78 -8.80 9.85
C LEU A 181 2.22 -7.34 9.68
N CYS A 182 3.12 -7.07 8.74
CA CYS A 182 3.58 -5.71 8.44
C CYS A 182 2.41 -4.83 7.95
N GLY A 183 1.51 -5.39 7.13
CA GLY A 183 0.32 -4.69 6.64
C GLY A 183 -0.62 -4.33 7.78
N HIS A 184 -0.79 -5.24 8.76
CA HIS A 184 -1.57 -4.98 9.97
C HIS A 184 -0.96 -3.87 10.84
N ILE A 185 0.35 -3.91 11.05
CA ILE A 185 1.07 -2.88 11.81
C ILE A 185 0.92 -1.52 11.10
N TYR A 186 1.14 -1.47 9.79
CA TYR A 186 0.99 -0.23 9.01
C TYR A 186 -0.44 0.32 9.11
N TYR A 187 -1.45 -0.52 8.87
CA TYR A 187 -2.85 -0.11 8.96
C TYR A 187 -3.22 0.37 10.36
N PHE A 188 -2.74 -0.30 11.41
CA PHE A 188 -2.95 0.12 12.80
C PHE A 188 -2.33 1.50 13.06
N LEU A 189 -1.09 1.74 12.63
CA LEU A 189 -0.38 3.00 12.84
C LEU A 189 -0.96 4.15 12.02
N GLU A 190 -1.50 3.88 10.84
CA GLU A 190 -2.05 4.89 9.93
C GLU A 190 -3.50 5.26 10.28
N GLU A 191 -4.32 4.28 10.66
CA GLU A 191 -5.77 4.48 10.82
C GLU A 191 -6.19 4.50 12.30
N LYS A 192 -5.78 3.51 13.10
CA LYS A 192 -6.25 3.38 14.49
C LYS A 192 -5.50 4.28 15.47
N TYR A 193 -4.19 4.39 15.32
CA TYR A 193 -3.38 5.19 16.22
C TYR A 193 -3.76 6.69 16.20
N PRO A 194 -3.97 7.34 15.04
CA PRO A 194 -4.40 8.73 15.02
C PRO A 194 -5.82 8.95 15.54
N GLN A 195 -6.71 7.94 15.43
CA GLN A 195 -8.07 8.01 15.97
C GLN A 195 -8.08 8.06 17.51
N GLU A 196 -7.17 7.33 18.18
CA GLU A 196 -7.10 7.29 19.64
C GLU A 196 -6.25 8.40 20.25
N TYR A 197 -5.11 8.75 19.64
CA TYR A 197 -4.11 9.67 20.23
C TYR A 197 -4.00 11.01 19.51
N GLY A 198 -4.74 11.23 18.41
CA GLY A 198 -4.77 12.49 17.66
C GLY A 198 -3.47 12.88 16.95
N SER A 199 -2.45 12.02 16.99
CA SER A 199 -1.12 12.27 16.40
C SER A 199 -0.77 11.20 15.38
N ARG A 200 -0.21 11.59 14.23
CA ARG A 200 0.28 10.67 13.19
C ARG A 200 1.74 10.32 13.44
N LEU A 201 2.04 9.05 13.68
CA LEU A 201 3.42 8.56 13.80
C LEU A 201 4.09 8.44 12.43
N LEU A 202 3.34 8.03 11.41
CA LEU A 202 3.81 7.90 10.03
C LEU A 202 3.58 9.24 9.32
N THR A 203 4.61 10.09 9.32
CA THR A 203 4.60 11.35 8.56
C THR A 203 5.57 11.22 7.40
N THR A 204 5.05 11.38 6.18
CA THR A 204 5.87 11.40 4.96
C THR A 204 6.96 12.47 5.08
N PRO A 205 8.25 12.13 4.89
CA PRO A 205 9.33 13.09 5.05
C PRO A 205 9.24 14.20 4.00
N SER A 206 9.57 15.44 4.39
CA SER A 206 9.45 16.63 3.52
C SER A 206 10.26 16.51 2.22
N ILE A 207 11.35 15.73 2.23
CA ILE A 207 12.16 15.43 1.05
C ILE A 207 11.33 14.76 -0.04
N LEU A 208 10.41 13.86 0.32
CA LEU A 208 9.55 13.17 -0.64
C LEU A 208 8.55 14.13 -1.29
N TYR A 209 8.01 15.09 -0.54
CA TYR A 209 7.13 16.13 -1.09
C TYR A 209 7.88 17.13 -1.96
N TRP A 210 9.19 17.32 -1.73
CA TRP A 210 10.02 18.15 -2.60
C TRP A 210 10.23 17.50 -3.98
N ILE A 211 10.41 16.18 -4.02
CA ILE A 211 10.59 15.41 -5.27
C ILE A 211 9.23 15.18 -5.97
N PHE A 212 8.20 14.84 -5.18
CA PHE A 212 6.86 14.53 -5.66
C PHE A 212 5.84 15.46 -4.98
N PRO A 213 5.68 16.69 -5.48
CA PRO A 213 4.71 17.62 -4.94
C PRO A 213 3.30 17.02 -5.08
N PRO A 214 2.47 17.12 -4.04
CA PRO A 214 1.15 16.51 -4.06
C PRO A 214 0.22 17.33 -4.96
N ASN A 215 -0.47 16.67 -5.89
CA ASN A 215 -1.40 17.30 -6.82
C ASN A 215 -2.70 17.75 -6.13
N THR A 216 -2.97 17.14 -4.98
CA THR A 216 -4.05 17.48 -4.06
C THR A 216 -3.36 17.93 -2.77
N MET A 217 -3.72 19.08 -2.20
CA MET A 217 -3.12 19.51 -0.92
C MET A 217 -3.06 18.32 0.04
N PRO A 218 -1.93 18.09 0.75
CA PRO A 218 -1.88 17.03 1.76
C PRO A 218 -3.13 17.21 2.59
N GLN A 219 -3.96 16.17 2.68
CA GLN A 219 -5.02 16.19 3.67
C GLN A 219 -4.30 16.13 5.02
N VAL A 220 -3.88 17.31 5.50
CA VAL A 220 -3.88 17.65 6.90
C VAL A 220 -5.31 17.31 7.31
N HIS A 221 -5.52 16.06 7.73
CA HIS A 221 -6.67 15.69 8.54
C HIS A 221 -6.42 16.38 9.88
N GLY A 222 -6.42 17.71 9.85
CA GLY A 222 -6.47 18.55 11.00
C GLY A 222 -7.84 18.26 11.54
N VAL A 223 -7.86 17.39 12.56
CA VAL A 223 -8.78 17.39 13.69
C VAL A 223 -10.00 18.28 13.41
N HIS A 224 -10.83 17.87 12.46
CA HIS A 224 -12.25 18.11 12.56
C HIS A 224 -12.70 16.86 13.26
N GLY A 225 -12.50 16.90 14.59
CA GLY A 225 -13.32 16.12 15.48
C GLY A 225 -14.74 16.21 14.94
N ASN A 226 -15.40 15.05 14.95
CA ASN A 226 -16.76 14.89 14.52
C ASN A 226 -17.65 15.79 15.40
N ILE A 227 -17.67 17.10 15.12
CA ILE A 227 -18.75 17.99 15.52
C ILE A 227 -19.85 17.55 14.58
N GLN A 228 -20.53 16.48 15.00
CA GLN A 228 -21.92 16.28 14.69
C GLN A 228 -22.54 17.66 14.78
N ARG A 229 -22.88 18.25 13.62
CA ARG A 229 -23.63 19.49 13.58
C ARG A 229 -24.97 19.13 14.20
N GLN A 230 -25.03 19.25 15.51
CA GLN A 230 -26.26 19.19 16.25
C GLN A 230 -27.13 20.25 15.58
N PRO A 231 -28.30 19.89 15.04
CA PRO A 231 -29.18 20.90 14.46
C PRO A 231 -29.40 21.97 15.54
N PRO A 232 -29.35 23.26 15.16
CA PRO A 232 -29.49 24.33 16.13
C PRO A 232 -30.74 24.06 16.98
N PRO A 233 -30.67 24.19 18.32
CA PRO A 233 -31.84 23.99 19.15
C PRO A 233 -32.95 24.91 18.64
N PRO A 234 -34.22 24.43 18.56
CA PRO A 234 -35.30 25.22 18.00
C PRO A 234 -35.37 26.55 18.74
N GLU A 235 -35.24 27.65 17.98
CA GLU A 235 -35.39 29.01 18.48
C GLU A 235 -36.73 29.10 19.21
N ARG A 236 -36.69 29.18 20.53
CA ARG A 236 -37.85 29.60 21.32
C ARG A 236 -38.17 31.02 20.87
N GLY A 237 -39.28 31.16 20.14
CA GLY A 237 -39.78 32.41 19.59
C GLY A 237 -39.71 33.56 20.59
N GLY A 238 -38.66 34.36 20.46
CA GLY A 238 -38.51 35.64 21.13
C GLY A 238 -39.31 36.68 20.35
N PHE A 239 -40.40 37.12 20.93
CA PHE A 239 -41.30 38.15 20.40
C PHE A 239 -40.51 39.42 20.04
N GLN A 240 -40.28 39.65 18.75
CA GLN A 240 -39.54 40.81 18.26
C GLN A 240 -40.48 42.03 18.21
N GLY A 241 -40.63 42.70 19.35
CA GLY A 241 -41.41 43.93 19.48
C GLY A 241 -40.76 45.08 18.71
N ARG A 242 -41.45 45.55 17.66
CA ARG A 242 -41.04 46.71 16.85
C ARG A 242 -41.34 48.01 17.61
N GLY A 243 -40.36 48.56 18.31
CA GLY A 243 -40.46 49.89 18.93
C GLY A 243 -40.22 51.00 17.89
N ARG A 244 -41.26 51.77 17.57
CA ARG A 244 -41.19 52.94 16.68
C ARG A 244 -41.11 54.19 17.56
N VAL A 245 -39.96 54.86 17.58
CA VAL A 245 -39.79 56.12 18.32
C VAL A 245 -40.46 57.25 17.53
N LEU A 246 -41.45 57.90 18.12
CA LEU A 246 -42.14 59.05 17.56
C LEU A 246 -41.58 60.33 18.19
N GLY A 247 -41.16 61.27 17.34
CA GLY A 247 -41.13 62.70 17.63
C GLY A 247 -39.83 63.23 18.25
N HIS A 248 -39.19 64.14 17.52
CA HIS A 248 -38.54 65.30 18.13
C HIS A 248 -39.04 66.53 17.36
N ASN A 249 -39.58 67.49 18.12
CA ASN A 249 -39.92 68.84 17.67
C ASN A 249 -38.66 69.68 17.51
#